data_AF-A0ABD0R2W3-F1
#
_entry.id   AF-A0ABD0R2W3-F1
#
_cell.length_a   1.000
_cell.length_b   1.000
_cell.length_c   1.000
_cell.angle_alpha   90.00
_cell.angle_beta   90.00
_cell.angle_gamma   90.00
#
_symmetry.space_group_name_H-M   'P 1'
#
loop_
_entity.id
_entity.type
_entity.pdbx_description
1 polymer ?
#
loop_
_entity_poly.entity_id
_entity_poly.type
_entity_poly.pdbx_seq_one_letter_code
_entity_poly.pdbx_strand_id
1 'polypeptide(L)'
;TLLVMRPVSGLLSGKVTLPCSFSIIPTVGPRNRNASGTDYLRIKWTKIEGGVESTVLVTQNGVIKIGSGYRSRVSVQSHPEDIGDASLTMVKLRASDAGTYRCEV
;
A
#
# COMPACT_ATOMS: atom_id res chain seq x y z
N THR A 1 8.04 -11.41 17.56
CA THR A 1 8.11 -12.34 16.41
C THR A 1 8.15 -11.51 15.16
N LEU A 2 9.27 -11.43 14.43
CA LEU A 2 9.28 -10.79 13.13
C LEU A 2 8.26 -11.52 12.25
N LEU A 3 7.21 -10.84 11.78
CA LEU A 3 6.32 -11.39 10.77
C LEU A 3 7.15 -11.51 9.48
N VAL A 4 7.73 -12.68 9.24
CA VAL A 4 8.34 -12.99 7.95
C VAL A 4 7.18 -13.10 6.96
N MET A 5 6.94 -12.04 6.20
CA MET A 5 5.98 -12.06 5.11
C MET A 5 6.43 -13.12 4.09
N ARG A 6 5.52 -14.04 3.74
CA ARG A 6 5.80 -15.05 2.71
C ARG A 6 5.97 -14.36 1.35
N PRO A 7 6.90 -14.85 0.50
CA PRO A 7 7.02 -14.36 -0.86
C PRO A 7 5.68 -14.49 -1.61
N VAL A 8 5.34 -13.48 -2.39
CA VAL A 8 4.18 -13.49 -3.28
C VAL A 8 4.66 -13.82 -4.69
N SER A 9 3.98 -14.73 -5.37
CA SER A 9 4.29 -15.11 -6.76
C SER A 9 3.12 -14.78 -7.68
N GLY A 10 3.44 -14.46 -8.93
CA GLY A 10 2.45 -14.12 -9.96
C GLY A 10 2.91 -14.52 -11.35
N LEU A 11 1.97 -14.67 -12.26
CA LEU A 11 2.24 -14.96 -13.67
C LEU A 11 2.36 -13.65 -14.46
N LEU A 12 3.11 -13.68 -15.57
CA LEU A 12 3.16 -12.58 -16.53
C LEU A 12 1.74 -12.23 -17.00
N SER A 13 1.47 -10.93 -17.14
CA SER A 13 0.14 -10.37 -17.40
C SER A 13 -0.93 -10.64 -16.33
N GLY A 14 -0.58 -11.36 -15.25
CA GLY A 14 -1.48 -11.71 -14.17
C GLY A 14 -1.72 -10.58 -13.16
N LYS A 15 -2.17 -10.98 -11.97
CA LYS A 15 -2.47 -10.12 -10.82
C LYS A 15 -1.80 -10.68 -9.57
N VAL A 16 -1.27 -9.80 -8.73
CA VAL A 16 -0.87 -10.12 -7.35
C VAL A 16 -1.38 -9.06 -6.38
N THR A 17 -1.47 -9.45 -5.11
CA THR A 17 -1.73 -8.54 -3.99
C THR A 17 -0.58 -8.69 -2.99
N LEU A 18 0.13 -7.60 -2.73
CA LEU A 18 1.20 -7.54 -1.73
C LEU A 18 0.56 -7.15 -0.39
N PRO A 19 0.63 -8.02 0.63
CA PRO A 19 -0.10 -7.80 1.88
C PRO A 19 0.56 -6.68 2.69
N CYS A 20 -0.26 -5.78 3.23
CA CYS A 20 0.14 -4.78 4.22
C CYS A 20 -1.06 -4.42 5.10
N SER A 21 -1.08 -4.92 6.33
CA SER A 21 -2.14 -4.64 7.30
C SER A 21 -1.59 -3.85 8.48
N PHE A 22 -2.40 -2.96 9.05
CA PHE A 22 -2.06 -2.14 10.22
C PHE A 22 -3.20 -2.12 11.22
N SER A 23 -2.88 -1.91 12.49
CA SER A 23 -3.89 -1.84 13.55
C SER A 23 -4.56 -0.47 13.57
N ILE A 24 -5.88 -0.47 13.46
CA ILE A 24 -6.70 0.71 13.76
C ILE A 24 -6.86 0.73 15.28
N ILE A 25 -6.23 1.66 15.99
CA ILE A 25 -6.48 1.87 17.41
C ILE A 25 -7.72 2.77 17.52
N PRO A 26 -8.88 2.28 17.99
CA PRO A 26 -10.03 3.13 18.20
C PRO A 26 -9.73 4.02 19.40
N THR A 27 -9.55 5.32 19.19
CA THR A 27 -9.39 6.28 20.28
C THR A 27 -10.74 6.46 20.97
N VAL A 28 -11.09 5.57 21.91
CA VAL A 28 -12.33 5.64 22.69
C VAL A 28 -12.22 6.78 23.71
N GLY A 29 -12.74 7.95 23.34
CA GLY A 29 -13.15 9.02 24.23
C GLY A 29 -14.41 9.69 23.65
N PRO A 30 -15.35 10.20 24.47
CA PRO A 30 -16.57 10.82 23.96
C PRO A 30 -16.20 12.19 23.40
N ARG A 31 -15.72 12.21 22.16
CA ARG A 31 -15.38 13.43 21.45
C ARG A 31 -16.08 13.35 20.12
N ASN A 32 -17.03 14.26 19.94
CA ASN A 32 -17.63 14.77 18.71
C ASN A 32 -17.26 13.99 17.44
N ARG A 33 -18.27 13.64 16.62
CA ARG A 33 -18.13 13.09 15.24
C ARG A 33 -17.28 13.95 14.27
N ASN A 34 -16.56 14.94 14.78
CA ASN A 34 -15.60 15.83 14.12
C ASN A 34 -14.16 15.68 14.66
N ALA A 35 -13.84 14.65 15.46
CA ALA A 35 -12.45 14.32 15.79
C ALA A 35 -11.84 13.46 14.68
N SER A 36 -11.38 14.17 13.65
CA SER A 36 -10.40 13.81 12.61
C SER A 36 -9.31 12.81 13.08
N GLY A 37 -9.65 11.51 13.12
CA GLY A 37 -8.67 10.41 13.16
C GLY A 37 -8.27 9.93 11.77
N THR A 38 -8.90 10.49 10.74
CA THR A 38 -9.01 10.00 9.37
C THR A 38 -8.35 10.92 8.33
N ASP A 39 -7.89 12.12 8.70
CA ASP A 39 -7.45 13.14 7.73
C ASP A 39 -5.98 13.02 7.24
N TYR A 40 -5.25 11.94 7.55
CA TYR A 40 -3.78 11.94 7.37
C TYR A 40 -3.10 10.63 6.98
N LEU A 41 -3.79 9.49 6.88
CA LEU A 41 -3.10 8.21 6.64
C LEU A 41 -2.37 8.23 5.30
N ARG A 42 -1.05 8.15 5.36
CA ARG A 42 -0.18 8.23 4.18
C ARG A 42 0.33 6.84 3.86
N ILE A 43 -0.33 6.19 2.92
CA ILE A 43 0.17 4.91 2.41
C ILE A 43 1.22 5.21 1.34
N LYS A 44 2.41 4.66 1.52
CA LYS A 44 3.50 4.72 0.56
C LYS A 44 4.02 3.32 0.28
N TRP A 45 3.96 2.94 -0.99
CA TRP A 45 4.60 1.74 -1.50
C TRP A 45 5.84 2.11 -2.32
N THR A 46 6.96 1.48 -2.00
CA THR A 46 8.21 1.57 -2.76
C THR A 46 8.69 0.19 -3.22
N LYS A 47 9.36 0.15 -4.37
CA LYS A 47 10.17 -0.99 -4.81
C LYS A 47 11.63 -0.71 -4.40
N ILE A 48 12.28 -1.67 -3.79
CA ILE A 48 13.68 -1.62 -3.38
C ILE A 48 14.48 -2.51 -4.33
N GLU A 49 15.42 -1.92 -5.06
CA GLU A 49 16.27 -2.62 -6.03
C GLU A 49 17.70 -2.07 -5.92
N GLY A 50 18.67 -2.94 -5.60
CA GLY A 50 20.06 -2.52 -5.41
C GLY A 50 20.25 -1.45 -4.31
N GLY A 51 19.36 -1.40 -3.31
CA GLY A 51 19.35 -0.36 -2.27
C GLY A 51 18.69 0.96 -2.68
N VAL A 52 18.21 1.08 -3.92
CA VAL A 52 17.51 2.26 -4.41
C VAL A 52 16.01 2.08 -4.25
N GLU A 53 15.35 3.09 -3.68
CA GLU A 53 13.91 3.11 -3.52
C GLU A 53 13.22 3.87 -4.65
N SER A 54 12.32 3.20 -5.34
CA SER A 54 11.48 3.79 -6.38
C SER A 54 10.03 3.81 -5.93
N THR A 55 9.37 4.97 -6.07
CA THR A 55 7.95 5.09 -5.71
C THR A 55 7.07 4.26 -6.64
N VAL A 56 6.24 3.40 -6.05
CA VAL A 56 5.20 2.65 -6.76
C VAL A 56 3.91 3.45 -6.72
N LEU A 57 3.45 3.78 -5.52
CA LEU A 57 2.23 4.53 -5.28
C LEU A 57 2.29 5.23 -3.91
N VAL A 58 1.71 6.43 -3.83
CA VAL A 58 1.46 7.16 -2.58
C VAL A 58 0.02 7.65 -2.58
N THR A 59 -0.72 7.39 -1.51
CA THR A 59 -2.05 7.98 -1.27
C THR A 59 -2.05 8.75 0.04
N GLN A 60 -2.53 10.00 -0.02
CA GLN A 60 -2.71 10.84 1.16
C GLN A 60 -3.76 11.91 0.85
N ASN A 61 -4.76 12.05 1.72
CA ASN A 61 -5.77 13.12 1.66
C ASN A 61 -6.46 13.18 0.28
N GLY A 62 -6.86 12.02 -0.25
CA GLY A 62 -7.48 11.90 -1.58
C GLY A 62 -6.53 12.11 -2.77
N VAL A 63 -5.29 12.53 -2.54
CA VAL A 63 -4.28 12.68 -3.59
C VAL A 63 -3.55 11.37 -3.79
N ILE A 64 -3.52 10.91 -5.05
CA ILE A 64 -2.81 9.70 -5.46
C ILE A 64 -1.65 10.07 -6.39
N LYS A 65 -0.45 9.64 -6.04
CA LYS A 65 0.74 9.73 -6.90
C LYS A 65 1.18 8.33 -7.28
N ILE A 66 1.32 8.06 -8.58
CA ILE A 66 1.73 6.74 -9.09
C ILE A 66 3.03 6.90 -9.87
N GLY A 67 4.00 6.02 -9.60
CA GLY A 67 5.24 5.94 -10.37
C GLY A 67 4.97 5.62 -11.83
N SER A 68 5.73 6.23 -12.75
CA SER A 68 5.49 6.13 -14.20
C SER A 68 5.34 4.69 -14.72
N GLY A 69 6.21 3.78 -14.26
CA GLY A 69 6.16 2.36 -14.63
C GLY A 69 4.92 1.60 -14.13
N TYR A 70 4.19 2.14 -13.15
CA TYR A 70 3.07 1.49 -12.47
C TYR A 70 1.70 2.09 -12.82
N ARG A 71 1.67 3.17 -13.61
CA ARG A 71 0.42 3.84 -14.01
C ARG A 71 -0.58 2.86 -14.58
N SER A 72 -1.83 2.97 -14.13
CA SER A 72 -2.96 2.13 -14.55
C SER A 72 -2.81 0.63 -14.22
N ARG A 73 -1.85 0.26 -13.36
CA ARG A 73 -1.59 -1.13 -12.97
C ARG A 73 -1.65 -1.37 -11.47
N VAL A 74 -1.52 -0.33 -10.66
CA VAL A 74 -1.49 -0.44 -9.20
C VAL A 74 -2.65 0.27 -8.54
N SER A 75 -3.09 -0.28 -7.41
CA SER A 75 -4.16 0.27 -6.58
C SER A 75 -3.98 -0.17 -5.12
N VAL A 76 -4.53 0.62 -4.21
CA VAL A 76 -4.77 0.27 -2.80
C VAL A 76 -6.26 0.41 -2.52
N GLN A 77 -6.73 -0.09 -1.38
CA GLN A 77 -8.13 0.08 -0.98
C GLN A 77 -8.48 1.56 -0.82
N SER A 78 -9.74 1.93 -1.07
CA SER A 78 -10.17 3.33 -1.09
C SER A 78 -10.27 3.95 0.30
N HIS A 79 -10.61 3.15 1.32
CA HIS A 79 -10.74 3.57 2.72
C HIS A 79 -9.90 2.65 3.59
N PRO A 80 -8.57 2.67 3.45
CA PRO A 80 -7.67 1.77 4.16
C PRO A 80 -7.79 1.91 5.68
N GLU A 81 -8.14 3.10 6.19
CA GLU A 81 -8.36 3.42 7.59
C GLU A 81 -9.56 2.71 8.21
N ASP A 82 -10.57 2.33 7.42
CA ASP A 82 -11.77 1.64 7.92
C ASP A 82 -11.52 0.16 8.16
N ILE A 83 -10.60 -0.42 7.38
CA ILE A 83 -10.35 -1.87 7.31
C ILE A 83 -8.97 -2.28 7.85
N GLY A 84 -8.05 -1.33 8.03
CA GLY A 84 -6.69 -1.59 8.49
C GLY A 84 -5.84 -2.29 7.43
N ASP A 85 -6.12 -2.00 6.15
CA ASP A 85 -5.51 -2.70 5.01
C ASP A 85 -4.98 -1.72 3.97
N ALA A 86 -3.66 -1.69 3.85
CA ALA A 86 -2.89 -0.90 2.89
C ALA A 86 -2.31 -1.78 1.76
N SER A 87 -2.83 -2.99 1.55
CA SER A 87 -2.31 -3.94 0.55
C SER A 87 -2.30 -3.37 -0.86
N LEU A 88 -1.20 -3.60 -1.59
CA LEU A 88 -1.04 -3.15 -2.97
C LEU A 88 -1.52 -4.24 -3.94
N THR A 89 -2.52 -3.93 -4.75
CA THR A 89 -2.89 -4.77 -5.88
C THR A 89 -2.19 -4.30 -7.14
N MET A 90 -1.52 -5.22 -7.84
CA MET A 90 -0.86 -4.97 -9.12
C MET A 90 -1.38 -5.92 -10.21
N VAL A 91 -1.75 -5.37 -11.36
CA VAL A 91 -2.23 -6.12 -12.54
C VAL A 91 -1.29 -5.96 -13.73
N LYS A 92 -1.50 -6.78 -14.78
CA LYS A 92 -0.71 -6.76 -16.01
C LYS A 92 0.79 -6.87 -15.71
N LEU A 93 1.12 -7.86 -14.88
CA LEU A 93 2.46 -8.05 -14.34
C LEU A 93 3.51 -8.22 -15.44
N ARG A 94 4.67 -7.63 -15.19
CA ARG A 94 5.85 -7.66 -16.05
C ARG A 94 6.99 -8.34 -15.31
N ALA A 95 7.95 -8.91 -16.03
CA ALA A 95 9.15 -9.45 -15.41
C ALA A 95 9.90 -8.40 -14.56
N SER A 96 9.89 -7.14 -15.01
CA SER A 96 10.49 -6.00 -14.29
C SER A 96 9.80 -5.65 -12.97
N ASP A 97 8.58 -6.15 -12.73
CA ASP A 97 7.87 -5.93 -11.47
C ASP A 97 8.40 -6.86 -10.36
N ALA A 98 9.21 -7.87 -10.67
CA ALA A 98 9.85 -8.69 -9.65
C ALA A 98 10.80 -7.84 -8.79
N GLY A 99 10.75 -8.03 -7.48
CA GLY A 99 11.62 -7.35 -6.53
C GLY A 99 11.04 -7.29 -5.12
N THR A 100 11.76 -6.61 -4.24
CA THR A 100 11.33 -6.35 -2.87
C THR A 100 10.50 -5.08 -2.82
N TYR A 101 9.39 -5.12 -2.09
CA TYR A 101 8.50 -3.98 -1.92
C TYR A 101 8.38 -3.63 -0.44
N ARG A 102 8.27 -2.34 -0.12
CA ARG A 102 8.04 -1.85 1.22
C ARG A 102 6.75 -1.05 1.28
N CYS A 103 5.96 -1.35 2.30
CA CYS A 103 4.78 -0.59 2.70
C CYS A 103 5.15 0.29 3.88
N GLU A 104 4.80 1.57 3.80
CA GLU A 104 4.85 2.56 4.89
C GLU A 104 3.42 3.09 5.08
N VAL A 105 2.92 3.07 6.31
CA VAL A 105 1.58 3.53 6.72
C VAL A 105 1.73 4.56 7.83
#